data_AF-A0A0N0TC16-F1
#
_entry.id   AF-A0A0N0TC16-F1
#
_cell.length_a   1.000
_cell.length_b   1.000
_cell.length_c   1.000
_cell.angle_alpha   90.00
_cell.angle_beta   90.00
_cell.angle_gamma   90.00
#
_symmetry.space_group_name_H-M   'P 1'
#
loop_
_entity.id
_entity.type
_entity.pdbx_description
1 polymer ?
#
loop_
_entity_poly.entity_id
_entity_poly.type
_entity_poly.pdbx_seq_one_letter_code
_entity_poly.pdbx_strand_id
1 'polypeptide(L)'
;MEWLSAENVVAVGTAVLGIAASAGMVWYERRVPRRKRIGYRVQMDNPIGDDVRSGRVNRRLGLFLEAPGMEDATLVLLRVENDGSQGIDRDDYTSPERHGLTAVFTDRTIRGVSVTQPTDTDHLMDHFTAERGFGYEGNTLRIPRVPLNKGDHFKLLVLLSGGDVGRGIRLIGGIREGEVHPNRSATPDDKPPLFSRASRLITIMLTVCVMTLAGIVVARDDSPPPVGCEQGGLTVIGSTAFAPVLREVAKEYEEDCEGADIAVDVHGSTAGIRELAAAGAVAQGKGAPAVVAFSDGPKPGDMPELRETRVALSVFALVVNDDVGVRDLSTADVRGLYQGRIRDWARLGGRSLPVHLVSRDANSGTRQVFQRRVLGRGEMANSSVDCVHKDYPSAPVTRCELDSTDQVLAKVAGLPGAVGYSELNLALRAKGVRVLSLDGGAPSVDAIEHGRSGYPYREIEYAYTYGSPPADSLASSFLTYLSRGNGQSIIRTHGHVPCWTPEGMKLCA
;
A
#
# COMPACT_ATOMS: atom_id res chain seq x y z
N MET A 1 -16.67 -28.59 7.86
CA MET A 1 -17.56 -27.41 7.84
C MET A 1 -16.94 -26.37 8.74
N GLU A 2 -15.97 -25.60 8.23
CA GLU A 2 -15.29 -24.54 9.00
C GLU A 2 -15.64 -23.17 8.41
N TRP A 3 -16.93 -22.86 8.31
CA TRP A 3 -17.35 -21.54 7.83
C TRP A 3 -17.25 -20.46 8.92
N LEU A 4 -17.07 -20.88 10.18
CA LEU A 4 -16.88 -20.01 11.36
C LEU A 4 -15.38 -19.78 11.65
N SER A 5 -14.58 -19.41 10.64
CA SER A 5 -13.28 -18.82 10.93
C SER A 5 -13.50 -17.40 11.50
N ALA A 6 -12.61 -16.96 12.39
CA ALA A 6 -12.67 -15.61 12.94
C ALA A 6 -12.70 -14.54 11.82
N GLU A 7 -12.03 -14.82 10.70
CA GLU A 7 -12.03 -13.98 9.49
C GLU A 7 -13.41 -13.88 8.84
N ASN A 8 -14.13 -15.00 8.66
CA ASN A 8 -15.46 -14.97 8.07
C ASN A 8 -16.46 -14.25 8.98
N VAL A 9 -16.34 -14.42 10.30
CA VAL A 9 -17.19 -13.72 11.27
C VAL A 9 -16.95 -12.21 11.22
N VAL A 10 -15.69 -11.77 11.05
CA VAL A 10 -15.33 -10.36 10.99
C VAL A 10 -15.67 -9.75 9.61
N ALA A 11 -15.46 -10.46 8.51
CA ALA A 11 -15.80 -10.03 7.16
C ALA A 11 -17.33 -9.89 7.00
N VAL A 12 -18.09 -10.87 7.48
CA VAL A 12 -19.55 -10.79 7.51
C VAL A 12 -20.01 -9.70 8.48
N GLY A 13 -19.38 -9.56 9.64
CA GLY A 13 -19.70 -8.52 10.62
C GLY A 13 -19.53 -7.09 10.08
N THR A 14 -18.43 -6.82 9.37
CA THR A 14 -18.14 -5.52 8.76
C THR A 14 -19.08 -5.22 7.58
N ALA A 15 -19.38 -6.21 6.75
CA ALA A 15 -20.37 -6.09 5.68
C ALA A 15 -21.78 -5.79 6.22
N VAL A 16 -22.20 -6.47 7.29
CA VAL A 16 -23.49 -6.24 7.96
C VAL A 16 -23.53 -4.83 8.57
N LEU A 17 -22.44 -4.36 9.18
CA LEU A 17 -22.35 -3.01 9.72
C LEU A 17 -22.54 -1.94 8.62
N GLY A 18 -21.91 -2.13 7.46
CA GLY A 18 -22.04 -1.22 6.31
C GLY A 18 -23.46 -1.18 5.73
N ILE A 19 -24.11 -2.35 5.63
CA ILE A 19 -25.51 -2.45 5.20
C ILE A 19 -26.45 -1.78 6.21
N ALA A 20 -26.23 -2.00 7.51
CA ALA A 20 -27.03 -1.40 8.57
C ALA A 20 -26.91 0.14 8.60
N ALA A 21 -25.70 0.68 8.38
CA ALA A 21 -25.49 2.13 8.27
C ALA A 21 -26.26 2.73 7.07
N SER A 22 -26.20 2.07 5.92
CA SER A 22 -26.89 2.49 4.69
C SER A 22 -28.41 2.42 4.84
N ALA A 23 -28.92 1.34 5.43
CA ALA A 23 -30.34 1.17 5.73
C ALA A 23 -30.84 2.21 6.76
N GLY A 24 -30.03 2.53 7.77
CA GLY A 24 -30.32 3.56 8.76
C GLY A 24 -30.45 4.95 8.14
N MET A 25 -29.60 5.29 7.17
CA MET A 25 -29.69 6.54 6.42
C MET A 25 -30.97 6.63 5.59
N VAL A 26 -31.29 5.58 4.83
CA VAL A 26 -32.54 5.50 4.03
C VAL A 26 -33.78 5.55 4.93
N TRP A 27 -33.74 4.88 6.08
CA TRP A 27 -34.81 4.92 7.07
C TRP A 27 -35.01 6.32 7.64
N TYR A 28 -33.91 7.01 8.01
CA TYR A 28 -33.95 8.38 8.50
C TYR A 28 -34.54 9.33 7.46
N GLU A 29 -34.10 9.24 6.20
CA GLU A 29 -34.60 10.09 5.12
C GLU A 29 -36.10 9.86 4.83
N ARG A 30 -36.60 8.63 4.99
CA ARG A 30 -38.02 8.30 4.83
C ARG A 30 -38.89 8.62 6.06
N ARG A 31 -38.33 8.59 7.27
CA ARG A 31 -39.08 8.71 8.53
C ARG A 31 -38.99 10.09 9.17
N VAL A 32 -38.00 10.92 8.84
CA VAL A 32 -37.95 12.29 9.33
C VAL A 32 -38.93 13.12 8.51
N PRO A 33 -40.08 13.51 9.09
CA PRO A 33 -41.12 14.18 8.33
C PRO A 33 -40.59 15.55 7.89
N ARG A 34 -40.52 15.77 6.58
CA ARG A 34 -40.34 17.11 6.02
C ARG A 34 -41.58 17.92 6.39
N ARG A 35 -41.51 18.82 7.38
CA ARG A 35 -42.69 19.56 7.88
C ARG A 35 -42.68 21.01 7.42
N LYS A 36 -43.86 21.51 7.04
CA LYS A 36 -44.15 22.94 6.87
C LYS A 36 -44.39 23.55 8.26
N ARG A 37 -43.64 24.57 8.64
CA ARG A 37 -43.72 25.17 9.98
C ARG A 37 -43.58 26.68 9.88
N ILE A 38 -44.50 27.41 10.51
CA ILE A 38 -44.41 28.86 10.66
C ILE A 38 -44.10 29.17 12.12
N GLY A 39 -42.89 29.66 12.36
CA GLY A 39 -42.46 30.19 13.63
C GLY A 39 -42.77 31.68 13.73
N TYR A 40 -43.24 32.15 14.89
CA TYR A 40 -43.34 33.59 15.16
C TYR A 40 -42.72 33.98 16.49
N ARG A 41 -42.14 35.17 16.56
CA ARG A 41 -41.54 35.72 17.78
C ARG A 41 -41.63 37.23 17.85
N VAL A 42 -41.80 37.73 19.08
CA VAL A 42 -41.75 39.15 19.39
C VAL A 42 -40.29 39.54 19.59
N GLN A 43 -39.73 40.31 18.65
CA GLN A 43 -38.33 40.78 18.72
C GLN A 43 -38.20 42.06 19.55
N MET A 44 -39.26 42.85 19.60
CA MET A 44 -39.32 44.11 20.34
C MET A 44 -40.76 44.30 20.84
N ASP A 45 -40.91 44.75 22.08
CA ASP A 45 -42.16 45.25 22.67
C ASP A 45 -41.74 46.36 23.63
N ASN A 46 -41.78 47.61 23.16
CA ASN A 46 -41.26 48.77 23.89
C ASN A 46 -42.33 49.85 24.02
N PRO A 47 -42.41 50.57 25.15
CA PRO A 47 -43.29 51.72 25.26
C PRO A 47 -42.73 52.91 24.47
N ILE A 48 -43.63 53.74 23.94
CA ILE A 48 -43.36 55.03 23.30
C ILE A 48 -43.89 56.11 24.26
N GLY A 49 -42.97 56.83 24.92
CA GLY A 49 -43.31 57.87 25.92
C GLY A 49 -42.90 57.50 27.34
N ASP A 50 -43.36 58.30 28.32
CA ASP A 50 -43.14 58.05 29.74
C ASP A 50 -44.19 57.04 30.26
N ASP A 51 -43.74 55.81 30.56
CA ASP A 51 -44.57 54.76 31.17
C ASP A 51 -44.64 55.00 32.69
N VAL A 52 -45.71 55.63 33.17
CA VAL A 52 -45.88 56.01 34.60
C VAL A 52 -46.48 54.85 35.43
N ARG A 53 -46.98 53.77 34.82
CA ARG A 53 -47.71 52.71 35.54
C ARG A 53 -46.87 51.51 35.96
N SER A 54 -45.77 51.20 35.27
CA SER A 54 -45.02 49.96 35.53
C SER A 54 -44.09 49.97 36.76
N GLY A 55 -44.07 51.04 37.56
CA GLY A 55 -43.25 51.12 38.79
C GLY A 55 -41.73 51.06 38.56
N ARG A 56 -41.29 51.01 37.29
CA ARG A 56 -39.89 51.10 36.87
C ARG A 56 -39.66 52.49 36.31
N VAL A 57 -38.97 53.33 37.07
CA VAL A 57 -38.58 54.69 36.63
C VAL A 57 -37.57 54.58 35.50
N ASN A 58 -38.04 54.45 34.26
CA ASN A 58 -37.26 54.75 33.07
C ASN A 58 -37.71 56.13 32.58
N ARG A 59 -37.08 57.19 33.07
CA ARG A 59 -37.26 58.53 32.48
C ARG A 59 -36.73 58.49 31.05
N ARG A 60 -37.60 58.59 30.05
CA ARG A 60 -37.18 58.73 28.65
C ARG A 60 -37.75 60.05 28.12
N LEU A 61 -36.88 61.04 27.98
CA LEU A 61 -37.21 62.34 27.41
C LEU A 61 -37.63 62.17 25.94
N GLY A 62 -38.92 62.07 25.68
CA GLY A 62 -39.50 62.00 24.34
C GLY A 62 -40.25 63.28 24.00
N LEU A 63 -39.99 63.87 22.84
CA LEU A 63 -40.77 64.99 22.27
C LEU A 63 -42.08 64.49 21.62
N PHE A 64 -42.69 63.44 22.15
CA PHE A 64 -43.98 62.93 21.70
C PHE A 64 -45.08 63.78 22.35
N LEU A 65 -45.30 64.98 21.80
CA LEU A 65 -46.43 65.81 22.16
C LEU A 65 -47.72 65.03 21.85
N GLU A 66 -48.62 65.01 22.83
CA GLU A 66 -49.87 64.25 22.93
C GLU A 66 -50.71 64.26 21.64
N ALA A 67 -50.48 63.28 20.76
CA ALA A 67 -51.45 62.95 19.73
C ALA A 67 -52.65 62.23 20.42
N PRO A 68 -53.90 62.63 20.14
CA PRO A 68 -55.07 62.01 20.76
C PRO A 68 -55.07 60.48 20.59
N GLY A 69 -55.16 59.73 21.69
CA GLY A 69 -55.23 58.26 21.67
C GLY A 69 -53.89 57.51 21.64
N MET A 70 -52.77 58.20 21.93
CA MET A 70 -51.42 57.62 22.08
C MET A 70 -50.98 57.46 23.55
N GLU A 71 -51.91 57.62 24.49
CA GLU A 71 -51.70 57.24 25.89
C GLU A 71 -51.33 55.75 25.96
N ASP A 72 -50.23 55.42 26.64
CA ASP A 72 -49.68 54.06 26.74
C ASP A 72 -49.36 53.42 25.38
N ALA A 73 -48.81 54.19 24.44
CA ALA A 73 -48.40 53.67 23.14
C ALA A 73 -47.25 52.66 23.26
N THR A 74 -47.34 51.52 22.57
CA THR A 74 -46.28 50.51 22.51
C THR A 74 -45.93 50.18 21.06
N LEU A 75 -44.66 49.89 20.81
CA LEU A 75 -44.13 49.51 19.52
C LEU A 75 -43.66 48.06 19.57
N VAL A 76 -44.30 47.21 18.76
CA VAL A 76 -44.01 45.78 18.69
C VAL A 76 -43.39 45.42 17.34
N LEU A 77 -42.28 44.68 17.36
CA LEU A 77 -41.70 44.07 16.15
C LEU A 77 -41.95 42.56 16.18
N LEU A 78 -42.94 42.09 15.42
CA LEU A 78 -43.29 40.68 15.29
C LEU A 78 -42.58 40.09 14.06
N ARG A 79 -41.69 39.12 14.28
CA ARG A 79 -41.07 38.35 13.19
C ARG A 79 -41.86 37.07 12.95
N VAL A 80 -42.19 36.80 11.68
CA VAL A 80 -42.80 35.56 11.21
C VAL A 80 -41.86 34.93 10.21
N GLU A 81 -41.56 33.64 10.36
CA GLU A 81 -40.58 32.92 9.54
C GLU A 81 -40.99 31.48 9.24
N ASN A 82 -40.52 30.95 8.11
CA ASN A 82 -40.59 29.52 7.83
C ASN A 82 -39.36 28.82 8.42
N ASP A 83 -39.52 28.25 9.62
CA ASP A 83 -38.49 27.46 10.31
C ASP A 83 -38.61 25.95 10.01
N GLY A 84 -39.47 25.59 9.05
CA GLY A 84 -39.65 24.24 8.54
C GLY A 84 -38.60 23.84 7.51
N SER A 85 -38.71 22.60 7.01
CA SER A 85 -37.80 22.06 5.99
C SER A 85 -38.38 22.10 4.57
N GLN A 86 -39.62 22.57 4.40
CA GLN A 86 -40.32 22.71 3.12
C GLN A 86 -40.74 24.17 2.90
N GLY A 87 -40.88 24.59 1.64
CA GLY A 87 -41.55 25.84 1.29
C GLY A 87 -43.04 25.80 1.66
N ILE A 88 -43.61 26.97 1.88
CA ILE A 88 -45.03 27.18 2.16
C ILE A 88 -45.59 28.02 1.03
N ASP A 89 -46.57 27.50 0.32
CA ASP A 89 -47.27 28.18 -0.77
C ASP A 89 -48.58 28.83 -0.29
N ARG A 90 -49.21 29.64 -1.13
CA ARG A 90 -50.48 30.30 -0.79
C ARG A 90 -51.60 29.32 -0.44
N ASP A 91 -51.62 28.17 -1.11
CA ASP A 91 -52.67 27.15 -0.94
C ASP A 91 -52.45 26.27 0.30
N ASP A 92 -51.32 26.42 0.98
CA ASP A 92 -51.04 25.70 2.22
C ASP A 92 -51.73 26.32 3.44
N TYR A 93 -52.11 27.60 3.36
CA TYR A 93 -52.84 28.27 4.44
C TYR A 93 -54.28 27.73 4.51
N THR A 94 -54.66 27.18 5.67
CA THR A 94 -55.97 26.53 5.85
C THR A 94 -57.11 27.50 6.16
N SER A 95 -56.79 28.79 6.35
CA SER A 95 -57.80 29.82 6.62
C SER A 95 -58.76 29.93 5.42
N PRO A 96 -60.09 29.89 5.61
CA PRO A 96 -61.06 30.12 4.54
C PRO A 96 -61.12 31.60 4.11
N GLU A 97 -60.54 32.50 4.91
CA GLU A 97 -60.56 33.93 4.66
C GLU A 97 -59.49 34.35 3.63
N ARG A 98 -59.56 35.62 3.18
CA ARG A 98 -58.55 36.20 2.27
C ARG A 98 -57.16 36.28 2.90
N HIS A 99 -57.08 36.28 4.22
CA HIS A 99 -55.84 36.32 4.98
C HIS A 99 -55.47 34.92 5.52
N GLY A 100 -54.17 34.64 5.59
CA GLY A 100 -53.65 33.33 5.99
C GLY A 100 -53.43 33.19 7.49
N LEU A 101 -53.01 34.28 8.15
CA LEU A 101 -52.69 34.31 9.58
C LEU A 101 -53.31 35.55 10.24
N THR A 102 -53.56 35.48 11.53
CA THR A 102 -54.20 36.53 12.32
C THR A 102 -53.38 36.75 13.59
N ALA A 103 -52.74 37.91 13.73
CA ALA A 103 -52.04 38.27 14.96
C ALA A 103 -52.99 39.03 15.91
N VAL A 104 -53.19 38.51 17.11
CA VAL A 104 -54.04 39.10 18.14
C VAL A 104 -53.18 39.66 19.26
N PHE A 105 -53.34 40.95 19.55
CA PHE A 105 -52.63 41.67 20.60
C PHE A 105 -53.55 41.82 21.82
N THR A 106 -53.29 41.05 22.88
CA THR A 106 -54.16 41.08 24.08
C THR A 106 -54.10 42.43 24.77
N ASP A 107 -55.27 42.96 25.17
CA ASP A 107 -55.47 44.23 25.88
C ASP A 107 -54.83 45.47 25.20
N ARG A 108 -54.64 45.44 23.86
CA ARG A 108 -53.99 46.52 23.11
C ARG A 108 -54.71 46.78 21.79
N THR A 109 -54.81 48.05 21.39
CA THR A 109 -55.45 48.46 20.11
C THR A 109 -54.40 48.87 19.10
N ILE A 110 -54.49 48.36 17.86
CA ILE A 110 -53.59 48.68 16.76
C ILE A 110 -53.93 50.06 16.19
N ARG A 111 -52.91 50.92 16.07
CA ARG A 111 -52.98 52.26 15.45
C ARG A 111 -52.28 52.34 14.11
N GLY A 112 -51.33 51.44 13.86
CA GLY A 112 -50.61 51.38 12.61
C GLY A 112 -49.78 50.11 12.48
N VAL A 113 -49.47 49.74 11.24
CA VAL A 113 -48.59 48.62 10.93
C VAL A 113 -47.70 48.98 9.76
N SER A 114 -46.44 48.59 9.83
CA SER A 114 -45.47 48.65 8.74
C SER A 114 -44.82 47.28 8.58
N VAL A 115 -44.63 46.87 7.32
CA VAL A 115 -43.95 45.61 6.99
C VAL A 115 -42.50 45.94 6.66
N THR A 116 -41.57 45.23 7.30
CA THR A 116 -40.13 45.36 7.05
C THR A 116 -39.58 43.98 6.70
N GLN A 117 -38.64 43.93 5.78
CA GLN A 117 -38.05 42.68 5.30
C GLN A 117 -36.53 42.79 5.12
N PRO A 118 -35.81 41.66 5.08
CA PRO A 118 -34.43 41.61 4.60
C PRO A 118 -34.33 42.02 3.12
N THR A 119 -33.15 42.51 2.72
CA THR A 119 -32.86 43.00 1.36
C THR A 119 -33.06 41.95 0.25
N ASP A 120 -33.07 40.66 0.59
CA ASP A 120 -33.06 39.55 -0.39
C ASP A 120 -34.44 38.91 -0.62
N THR A 121 -35.51 39.42 -0.01
CA THR A 121 -36.87 38.83 -0.07
C THR A 121 -37.90 39.79 -0.68
N ASP A 122 -37.52 40.57 -1.68
CA ASP A 122 -38.38 41.63 -2.26
C ASP A 122 -39.76 41.17 -2.73
N HIS A 123 -39.84 39.94 -3.22
CA HIS A 123 -41.08 39.30 -3.66
C HIS A 123 -42.15 39.16 -2.58
N LEU A 124 -41.81 39.25 -1.28
CA LEU A 124 -42.78 39.13 -0.19
C LEU A 124 -43.67 40.37 -0.05
N MET A 125 -43.17 41.57 -0.38
CA MET A 125 -43.91 42.84 -0.18
C MET A 125 -45.19 42.93 -1.01
N ASP A 126 -45.17 42.37 -2.22
CA ASP A 126 -46.33 42.36 -3.13
C ASP A 126 -47.55 41.67 -2.50
N HIS A 127 -47.36 40.86 -1.46
CA HIS A 127 -48.43 40.16 -0.77
C HIS A 127 -49.15 41.03 0.27
N PHE A 128 -48.54 42.10 0.78
CA PHE A 128 -49.07 42.94 1.85
C PHE A 128 -49.96 44.09 1.34
N THR A 129 -51.01 43.74 0.60
CA THR A 129 -52.00 44.71 0.09
C THR A 129 -53.37 44.50 0.73
N ALA A 130 -54.17 45.56 0.80
CA ALA A 130 -55.55 45.49 1.30
C ALA A 130 -56.41 44.48 0.50
N GLU A 131 -56.20 44.40 -0.81
CA GLU A 131 -56.88 43.44 -1.69
C GLU A 131 -56.60 41.99 -1.32
N ARG A 132 -55.37 41.71 -0.85
CA ARG A 132 -54.92 40.38 -0.40
C ARG A 132 -55.22 40.12 1.09
N GLY A 133 -56.05 40.97 1.71
CA GLY A 133 -56.53 40.79 3.08
C GLY A 133 -55.59 41.35 4.16
N PHE A 134 -54.59 42.16 3.79
CA PHE A 134 -53.76 42.85 4.78
C PHE A 134 -54.53 44.03 5.39
N GLY A 135 -54.56 44.10 6.71
CA GLY A 135 -55.19 45.20 7.42
C GLY A 135 -55.40 44.86 8.88
N TYR A 136 -55.80 45.84 9.68
CA TYR A 136 -56.05 45.66 11.10
C TYR A 136 -57.41 46.21 11.49
N GLU A 137 -57.94 45.68 12.58
CA GLU A 137 -59.21 46.11 13.18
C GLU A 137 -59.15 45.85 14.68
N GLY A 138 -59.35 46.90 15.50
CA GLY A 138 -59.22 46.81 16.95
C GLY A 138 -57.86 46.27 17.38
N ASN A 139 -57.83 45.08 17.98
CA ASN A 139 -56.63 44.41 18.48
C ASN A 139 -56.08 43.31 17.56
N THR A 140 -56.64 43.19 16.36
CA THR A 140 -56.39 42.08 15.45
C THR A 140 -55.76 42.56 14.14
N LEU A 141 -54.64 41.96 13.77
CA LEU A 141 -53.92 42.20 12.51
C LEU A 141 -54.09 40.99 11.58
N ARG A 142 -54.71 41.21 10.43
CA ARG A 142 -54.90 40.23 9.36
C ARG A 142 -53.67 40.20 8.45
N ILE A 143 -53.05 39.04 8.31
CA ILE A 143 -51.82 38.82 7.54
C ILE A 143 -52.16 37.94 6.31
N PRO A 144 -51.92 38.40 5.07
CA PRO A 144 -52.17 37.67 3.85
C PRO A 144 -51.51 36.29 3.78
N ARG A 145 -51.92 35.49 2.79
CA ARG A 145 -51.24 34.23 2.44
C ARG A 145 -49.93 34.56 1.72
N VAL A 146 -48.84 34.58 2.49
CA VAL A 146 -47.48 34.91 2.00
C VAL A 146 -46.73 33.60 1.74
N PRO A 147 -46.30 33.31 0.50
CA PRO A 147 -45.39 32.20 0.24
C PRO A 147 -44.06 32.43 0.95
N LEU A 148 -43.52 31.39 1.59
CA LEU A 148 -42.26 31.46 2.33
C LEU A 148 -41.41 30.26 1.97
N ASN A 149 -40.26 30.49 1.32
CA ASN A 149 -39.25 29.44 1.17
C ASN A 149 -38.62 29.11 2.52
N LYS A 150 -37.86 28.02 2.56
CA LYS A 150 -37.13 27.62 3.76
C LYS A 150 -36.20 28.76 4.22
N GLY A 151 -36.44 29.28 5.42
CA GLY A 151 -35.65 30.36 6.03
C GLY A 151 -36.14 31.78 5.71
N ASP A 152 -37.12 31.93 4.82
CA ASP A 152 -37.72 33.23 4.53
C ASP A 152 -38.46 33.76 5.76
N HIS A 153 -38.39 35.08 5.95
CA HIS A 153 -39.05 35.75 7.06
C HIS A 153 -39.41 37.19 6.72
N PHE A 154 -40.46 37.68 7.35
CA PHE A 154 -40.83 39.09 7.33
C PHE A 154 -41.07 39.58 8.76
N LYS A 155 -41.01 40.90 8.94
CA LYS A 155 -41.21 41.55 10.22
C LYS A 155 -42.33 42.57 10.13
N LEU A 156 -43.22 42.55 11.11
CA LEU A 156 -44.34 43.48 11.25
C LEU A 156 -44.04 44.42 12.40
N LEU A 157 -43.81 45.69 12.09
CA LEU A 157 -43.69 46.75 13.07
C LEU A 157 -45.08 47.32 13.34
N VAL A 158 -45.62 47.05 14.52
CA VAL A 158 -47.00 47.36 14.90
C VAL A 158 -46.99 48.42 16.00
N LEU A 159 -47.69 49.53 15.73
CA LEU A 159 -47.95 50.58 16.70
C LEU A 159 -49.27 50.26 17.42
N LEU A 160 -49.21 50.18 18.74
CA LEU A 160 -50.31 49.81 19.62
C LEU A 160 -50.58 50.93 20.63
N SER A 161 -51.77 50.96 21.23
CA SER A 161 -52.19 51.88 22.29
C SER A 161 -53.11 51.20 23.30
N GLY A 162 -53.22 51.77 24.51
CA GLY A 162 -54.19 51.37 25.53
C GLY A 162 -53.80 50.19 26.43
N GLY A 163 -52.55 49.72 26.41
CA GLY A 163 -52.08 48.64 27.28
C GLY A 163 -50.56 48.51 27.39
N ASP A 164 -50.10 47.86 28.47
CA ASP A 164 -48.67 47.76 28.83
C ASP A 164 -47.83 46.86 27.91
N VAL A 165 -46.51 47.00 28.02
CA VAL A 165 -45.52 46.09 27.45
C VAL A 165 -45.67 44.68 28.02
N GLY A 166 -45.45 43.66 27.19
CA GLY A 166 -45.40 42.26 27.64
C GLY A 166 -46.76 41.56 27.72
N ARG A 167 -47.84 42.20 27.25
CA ARG A 167 -49.14 41.54 27.06
C ARG A 167 -49.05 40.49 25.95
N GLY A 168 -49.83 39.41 26.08
CA GLY A 168 -49.77 38.27 25.16
C GLY A 168 -50.00 38.66 23.70
N ILE A 169 -49.18 38.10 22.81
CA ILE A 169 -49.35 38.18 21.35
C ILE A 169 -49.50 36.76 20.84
N ARG A 170 -50.61 36.49 20.16
CA ARG A 170 -50.91 35.15 19.61
C ARG A 170 -51.07 35.26 18.11
N LEU A 171 -50.32 34.43 17.37
CA LEU A 171 -50.54 34.23 15.95
C LEU A 171 -51.47 33.04 15.77
N ILE A 172 -52.61 33.27 15.15
CA ILE A 172 -53.66 32.28 14.88
C ILE A 172 -53.66 32.00 13.38
N GLY A 173 -53.77 30.73 13.01
CA GLY A 173 -53.79 30.28 11.62
C GLY A 173 -53.42 28.81 11.55
N GLY A 174 -53.63 28.20 10.39
CA GLY A 174 -53.30 26.81 10.16
C GLY A 174 -52.58 26.62 8.84
N ILE A 175 -51.73 25.60 8.79
CA ILE A 175 -50.98 25.19 7.61
C ILE A 175 -51.31 23.73 7.34
N ARG A 176 -51.65 23.41 6.09
CA ARG A 176 -51.93 22.05 5.66
C ARG A 176 -50.70 21.19 5.90
N GLU A 177 -50.88 20.09 6.65
CA GLU A 177 -49.78 19.19 7.03
C GLU A 177 -48.63 19.90 7.77
N GLY A 178 -48.94 21.02 8.44
CA GLY A 178 -47.99 21.87 9.16
C GLY A 178 -48.55 22.46 10.44
N GLU A 179 -47.77 23.32 11.08
CA GLU A 179 -48.16 23.99 12.32
C GLU A 179 -47.67 25.45 12.36
N VAL A 180 -48.39 26.29 13.10
CA VAL A 180 -47.97 27.64 13.49
C VAL A 180 -47.62 27.59 14.98
N HIS A 181 -46.41 27.98 15.36
CA HIS A 181 -45.97 27.91 16.76
C HIS A 181 -45.14 29.12 17.20
N PRO A 182 -45.13 29.43 18.51
CA PRO A 182 -44.18 30.39 19.06
C PRO A 182 -42.75 29.87 18.89
N ASN A 183 -41.85 30.70 18.38
CA ASN A 183 -40.43 30.37 18.25
C ASN A 183 -39.63 31.06 19.36
N ARG A 184 -38.68 30.36 20.00
CA ARG A 184 -37.74 30.94 20.97
C ARG A 184 -36.40 31.18 20.27
N SER A 185 -35.80 32.35 20.48
CA SER A 185 -34.52 32.71 19.87
C SER A 185 -33.46 31.63 20.11
N ALA A 186 -32.89 31.09 19.05
CA ALA A 186 -31.49 30.68 19.06
C ALA A 186 -30.67 31.97 19.18
N THR A 187 -29.68 32.01 20.07
CA THR A 187 -28.79 33.17 20.20
C THR A 187 -27.96 33.35 18.92
N PRO A 188 -27.38 34.55 18.63
CA PRO A 188 -26.58 34.75 17.42
C PRO A 188 -25.40 33.77 17.24
N ASP A 189 -24.99 33.08 18.31
CA ASP A 189 -23.91 32.09 18.32
C ASP A 189 -24.36 30.63 18.10
N ASP A 190 -25.67 30.36 18.03
CA ASP A 190 -26.18 29.02 17.78
C ASP A 190 -26.17 28.70 16.28
N LYS A 191 -24.99 28.44 15.72
CA LYS A 191 -24.88 27.80 14.41
C LYS A 191 -25.56 26.43 14.51
N PRO A 192 -26.58 26.12 13.68
CA PRO A 192 -27.17 24.80 13.67
C PRO A 192 -26.05 23.79 13.37
N PRO A 193 -25.99 22.67 14.11
CA PRO A 193 -24.94 21.69 13.88
C PRO A 193 -25.02 21.22 12.42
N LEU A 194 -23.92 21.36 11.68
CA LEU A 194 -23.79 20.97 10.26
C LEU A 194 -24.13 19.48 10.01
N PHE A 195 -24.19 18.68 11.07
CA PHE A 195 -24.47 17.25 11.05
C PHE A 195 -25.48 16.89 12.15
N SER A 196 -26.54 16.18 11.78
CA SER A 196 -27.54 15.64 12.71
C SER A 196 -26.88 14.66 13.69
N ARG A 197 -27.50 14.43 14.86
CA ARG A 197 -26.99 13.44 15.83
C ARG A 197 -26.83 12.04 15.20
N ALA A 198 -27.73 11.69 14.29
CA ALA A 198 -27.69 10.44 13.54
C ALA A 198 -26.50 10.38 12.58
N SER A 199 -26.21 11.46 11.83
CA SER A 199 -25.08 11.47 10.91
C SER A 199 -23.74 11.40 11.64
N ARG A 200 -23.60 12.02 12.82
CA ARG A 200 -22.39 11.88 13.65
C ARG A 200 -22.15 10.44 14.10
N LEU A 201 -23.21 9.75 14.52
CA LEU A 201 -23.14 8.37 14.96
C LEU A 201 -22.72 7.43 13.82
N ILE A 202 -23.27 7.65 12.62
CA ILE A 202 -22.90 6.90 11.42
C ILE A 202 -21.44 7.16 11.03
N THR A 203 -20.98 8.41 11.04
CA THR A 203 -19.59 8.75 10.73
C THR A 203 -18.63 8.10 11.72
N ILE A 204 -18.90 8.18 13.02
CA ILE A 204 -18.06 7.55 14.05
C ILE A 204 -17.99 6.03 13.85
N MET A 205 -19.13 5.38 13.59
CA MET A 205 -19.17 3.93 13.38
C MET A 205 -18.37 3.51 12.14
N LEU A 206 -18.46 4.27 11.04
CA LEU A 206 -17.67 4.03 9.83
C LEU A 206 -16.18 4.26 10.05
N THR A 207 -15.78 5.32 10.74
CA THR A 207 -14.36 5.61 11.04
C THR A 207 -13.75 4.53 11.93
N VAL A 208 -14.47 4.06 12.95
CA VAL A 208 -14.03 2.94 13.80
C VAL A 208 -13.86 1.68 12.96
N CYS A 209 -14.83 1.36 12.09
CA CYS A 209 -14.76 0.19 11.20
C CYS A 209 -13.52 0.23 10.29
N VAL A 210 -13.25 1.38 9.65
CA VAL A 210 -12.07 1.57 8.78
C VAL A 210 -10.76 1.45 9.56
N MET A 211 -10.67 2.06 10.74
CA MET A 211 -9.48 1.99 11.59
C MET A 211 -9.22 0.58 12.10
N THR A 212 -10.26 -0.17 12.47
CA THR A 212 -10.11 -1.59 12.84
C THR A 212 -9.65 -2.45 11.66
N LEU A 213 -10.14 -2.18 10.45
CA LEU A 213 -9.75 -2.91 9.25
C LEU A 213 -8.29 -2.62 8.87
N ALA A 214 -7.88 -1.35 8.91
CA ALA A 214 -6.49 -0.94 8.67
C ALA A 214 -5.53 -1.51 9.73
N GLY A 215 -5.95 -1.55 11.00
CA GLY A 215 -5.15 -2.15 12.08
C GLY A 215 -4.91 -3.65 11.89
N ILE A 216 -5.90 -4.39 11.40
CA ILE A 216 -5.76 -5.84 11.14
C ILE A 216 -4.80 -6.11 9.98
N VAL A 217 -4.92 -5.38 8.87
CA VAL A 217 -4.05 -5.54 7.69
C VAL A 217 -2.59 -5.25 8.01
N VAL A 218 -2.32 -4.31 8.93
CA VAL A 218 -0.95 -3.92 9.31
C VAL A 218 -0.37 -4.80 10.43
N ALA A 219 -1.21 -5.37 11.30
CA ALA A 219 -0.76 -6.09 12.50
C ALA A 219 -0.80 -7.62 12.39
N ARG A 220 -1.50 -8.19 11.41
CA ARG A 220 -1.50 -9.63 11.14
C ARG A 220 -0.94 -9.91 9.76
N ASP A 221 0.35 -10.21 9.72
CA ASP A 221 1.00 -10.85 8.58
C ASP A 221 0.80 -12.38 8.68
N ASP A 222 -0.43 -12.82 8.97
CA ASP A 222 -0.82 -14.24 8.96
C ASP A 222 -1.14 -14.66 7.51
N SER A 223 -0.25 -14.36 6.57
CA SER A 223 -0.29 -15.02 5.27
C SER A 223 -0.07 -16.50 5.55
N PRO A 224 -1.01 -17.42 5.22
CA PRO A 224 -0.78 -18.83 5.46
C PRO A 224 0.53 -19.22 4.76
N PRO A 225 1.43 -19.96 5.46
CA PRO A 225 2.73 -20.30 4.91
C PRO A 225 2.54 -20.93 3.52
N PRO A 226 3.42 -20.63 2.56
CA PRO A 226 3.31 -21.18 1.22
C PRO A 226 3.17 -22.70 1.30
N VAL A 227 2.25 -23.25 0.49
CA VAL A 227 1.93 -24.68 0.48
C VAL A 227 3.21 -25.48 0.33
N GLY A 228 3.57 -26.24 1.38
CA GLY A 228 4.74 -27.10 1.41
C GLY A 228 5.80 -26.75 2.47
N CYS A 229 5.62 -25.78 3.36
CA CYS A 229 6.56 -25.55 4.47
C CYS A 229 6.75 -26.78 5.36
N GLU A 230 8.00 -27.09 5.69
CA GLU A 230 8.39 -28.14 6.63
C GLU A 230 9.34 -27.57 7.69
N GLN A 231 9.34 -28.17 8.88
CA GLN A 231 10.17 -27.72 10.01
C GLN A 231 11.42 -28.62 10.18
N GLY A 232 12.38 -28.15 10.96
CA GLY A 232 13.58 -28.89 11.34
C GLY A 232 14.87 -28.28 10.79
N GLY A 233 15.97 -29.05 10.86
CA GLY A 233 17.29 -28.62 10.43
C GLY A 233 17.67 -29.21 9.07
N LEU A 234 18.27 -28.40 8.20
CA LEU A 234 18.82 -28.80 6.91
C LEU A 234 20.21 -28.20 6.73
N THR A 235 21.19 -28.99 6.29
CA THR A 235 22.50 -28.46 5.88
C THR A 235 22.62 -28.46 4.36
N VAL A 236 23.00 -27.31 3.80
CA VAL A 236 23.23 -27.12 2.37
C VAL A 236 24.72 -26.92 2.13
N ILE A 237 25.33 -27.79 1.33
CA ILE A 237 26.78 -27.81 1.09
C ILE A 237 27.11 -27.78 -0.40
N GLY A 238 28.40 -27.67 -0.75
CA GLY A 238 28.87 -27.80 -2.13
C GLY A 238 29.17 -26.49 -2.83
N SER A 239 28.49 -26.20 -3.95
CA SER A 239 28.82 -25.12 -4.87
C SER A 239 29.00 -23.75 -4.19
N THR A 240 30.22 -23.21 -4.32
CA THR A 240 30.49 -21.82 -3.92
C THR A 240 29.96 -20.82 -4.94
N ALA A 241 29.82 -21.24 -6.20
CA ALA A 241 29.31 -20.42 -7.30
C ALA A 241 27.85 -20.00 -7.05
N PHE A 242 27.08 -20.92 -6.48
CA PHE A 242 25.66 -20.76 -6.21
C PHE A 242 25.37 -20.27 -4.79
N ALA A 243 26.41 -20.04 -3.97
CA ALA A 243 26.29 -19.63 -2.57
C ALA A 243 25.40 -18.40 -2.33
N PRO A 244 25.45 -17.32 -3.16
CA PRO A 244 24.56 -16.17 -2.97
C PRO A 244 23.08 -16.55 -3.08
N VAL A 245 22.73 -17.41 -4.05
CA VAL A 245 21.37 -17.92 -4.22
C VAL A 245 20.97 -18.77 -3.02
N LEU A 246 21.83 -19.70 -2.60
CA LEU A 246 21.52 -20.61 -1.50
C LEU A 246 21.28 -19.88 -0.19
N ARG A 247 22.09 -18.85 0.11
CA ARG A 247 21.91 -18.04 1.32
C ARG A 247 20.62 -17.21 1.27
N GLU A 248 20.29 -16.63 0.13
CA GLU A 248 19.06 -15.84 0.00
C GLU A 248 17.82 -16.71 0.01
N VAL A 249 17.84 -17.87 -0.67
CA VAL A 249 16.74 -18.84 -0.62
C VAL A 249 16.57 -19.44 0.77
N ALA A 250 17.66 -19.78 1.47
CA ALA A 250 17.59 -20.26 2.85
C ALA A 250 16.93 -19.21 3.77
N LYS A 251 17.39 -17.95 3.68
CA LYS A 251 16.81 -16.84 4.44
C LYS A 251 15.33 -16.64 4.14
N GLU A 252 14.95 -16.57 2.86
CA GLU A 252 13.56 -16.35 2.46
C GLU A 252 12.68 -17.54 2.89
N TYR A 253 13.19 -18.78 2.78
CA TYR A 253 12.47 -19.96 3.24
C TYR A 253 12.25 -19.93 4.75
N GLU A 254 13.24 -19.55 5.56
CA GLU A 254 13.10 -19.42 7.01
C GLU A 254 12.12 -18.30 7.42
N GLU A 255 12.06 -17.22 6.64
CA GLU A 255 11.08 -16.14 6.83
C GLU A 255 9.66 -16.60 6.46
N ASP A 256 9.51 -17.37 5.37
CA ASP A 256 8.23 -17.89 4.91
C ASP A 256 7.71 -19.09 5.73
N CYS A 257 8.62 -19.88 6.31
CA CYS A 257 8.33 -21.16 6.94
C CYS A 257 8.88 -21.22 8.39
N GLU A 258 8.07 -20.75 9.35
CA GLU A 258 8.43 -20.77 10.77
C GLU A 258 8.84 -22.17 11.26
N GLY A 259 10.01 -22.25 11.92
CA GLY A 259 10.54 -23.48 12.50
C GLY A 259 11.46 -24.28 11.58
N ALA A 260 11.78 -23.76 10.40
CA ALA A 260 12.90 -24.24 9.59
C ALA A 260 14.23 -23.59 10.01
N ASP A 261 15.32 -24.35 9.93
CA ASP A 261 16.70 -23.91 10.17
C ASP A 261 17.61 -24.50 9.08
N ILE A 262 18.15 -23.64 8.22
CA ILE A 262 18.89 -24.01 7.01
C ILE A 262 20.32 -23.45 7.09
N ALA A 263 21.25 -24.32 7.46
CA ALA A 263 22.67 -23.99 7.51
C ALA A 263 23.32 -24.11 6.12
N VAL A 264 23.83 -23.01 5.58
CA VAL A 264 24.56 -22.99 4.29
C VAL A 264 26.08 -23.02 4.52
N ASP A 265 26.70 -24.19 4.30
CA ASP A 265 28.13 -24.45 4.45
C ASP A 265 28.79 -24.90 3.14
N VAL A 266 28.97 -23.94 2.23
CA VAL A 266 29.49 -24.18 0.88
C VAL A 266 31.02 -24.07 0.80
N HIS A 267 31.68 -25.13 0.33
CA HIS A 267 33.14 -25.22 0.27
C HIS A 267 33.64 -26.03 -0.95
N GLY A 268 32.86 -26.05 -2.03
CA GLY A 268 33.23 -26.62 -3.33
C GLY A 268 32.36 -27.80 -3.74
N SER A 269 31.95 -27.82 -5.00
CA SER A 269 31.02 -28.79 -5.58
C SER A 269 31.44 -30.24 -5.36
N THR A 270 32.71 -30.58 -5.61
CA THR A 270 33.19 -31.97 -5.43
C THR A 270 33.34 -32.35 -3.95
N ALA A 271 33.70 -31.40 -3.09
CA ALA A 271 33.79 -31.64 -1.66
C ALA A 271 32.39 -31.93 -1.09
N GLY A 272 31.40 -31.08 -1.40
CA GLY A 272 30.02 -31.27 -0.95
C GLY A 272 29.39 -32.57 -1.45
N ILE A 273 29.65 -32.97 -2.69
CA ILE A 273 29.16 -34.26 -3.22
C ILE A 273 29.74 -35.46 -2.44
N ARG A 274 31.04 -35.43 -2.14
CA ARG A 274 31.69 -36.50 -1.35
C ARG A 274 31.19 -36.52 0.08
N GLU A 275 30.99 -35.36 0.69
CA GLU A 275 30.46 -35.24 2.03
C GLU A 275 29.02 -35.78 2.12
N LEU A 276 28.16 -35.44 1.16
CA LEU A 276 26.81 -36.00 1.08
C LEU A 276 26.83 -37.53 0.97
N ALA A 277 27.71 -38.07 0.11
CA ALA A 277 27.86 -39.52 -0.04
C ALA A 277 28.34 -40.17 1.27
N ALA A 278 29.31 -39.56 1.96
CA ALA A 278 29.81 -40.03 3.26
C ALA A 278 28.72 -39.97 4.34
N ALA A 279 27.96 -38.88 4.43
CA ALA A 279 26.86 -38.71 5.37
C ALA A 279 25.77 -39.77 5.17
N GLY A 280 25.42 -40.05 3.91
CA GLY A 280 24.44 -41.09 3.59
C GLY A 280 24.95 -42.51 3.85
N ALA A 281 26.24 -42.78 3.63
CA ALA A 281 26.86 -44.06 3.98
C ALA A 281 26.81 -44.32 5.50
N VAL A 282 27.01 -43.27 6.31
CA VAL A 282 26.88 -43.34 7.78
C VAL A 282 25.43 -43.57 8.21
N ALA A 283 24.45 -43.03 7.48
CA ALA A 283 23.03 -43.20 7.80
C ALA A 283 22.54 -44.66 7.68
N GLN A 284 23.26 -45.56 6.99
CA GLN A 284 23.04 -47.02 6.93
C GLN A 284 21.56 -47.45 6.80
N GLY A 285 20.77 -46.79 5.96
CA GLY A 285 19.38 -47.15 5.71
C GLY A 285 18.37 -46.60 6.73
N LYS A 286 18.76 -45.72 7.65
CA LYS A 286 17.87 -44.99 8.57
C LYS A 286 17.12 -43.82 7.92
N GLY A 287 17.28 -43.62 6.61
CA GLY A 287 16.71 -42.52 5.84
C GLY A 287 17.78 -41.69 5.14
N ALA A 288 17.35 -40.72 4.32
CA ALA A 288 18.24 -39.73 3.74
C ALA A 288 18.74 -38.78 4.84
N PRO A 289 20.04 -38.43 4.89
CA PRO A 289 20.52 -37.38 5.78
C PRO A 289 19.84 -36.04 5.41
N ALA A 290 19.67 -35.16 6.40
CA ALA A 290 19.18 -33.79 6.19
C ALA A 290 20.29 -32.90 5.60
N VAL A 291 20.83 -33.33 4.46
CA VAL A 291 21.92 -32.66 3.75
C VAL A 291 21.59 -32.64 2.25
N VAL A 292 21.73 -31.47 1.63
CA VAL A 292 21.63 -31.29 0.18
C VAL A 292 22.94 -30.71 -0.35
N ALA A 293 23.53 -31.35 -1.36
CA ALA A 293 24.76 -30.87 -1.97
C ALA A 293 24.49 -30.22 -3.33
N PHE A 294 24.98 -29.00 -3.53
CA PHE A 294 24.91 -28.29 -4.81
C PHE A 294 26.21 -28.44 -5.61
N SER A 295 26.10 -28.49 -6.94
CA SER A 295 27.24 -28.65 -7.84
C SER A 295 27.01 -28.00 -9.19
N ASP A 296 28.02 -27.24 -9.65
CA ASP A 296 28.12 -26.57 -10.96
C ASP A 296 28.24 -27.53 -12.16
N GLY A 297 27.73 -28.75 -12.03
CA GLY A 297 27.86 -29.80 -13.02
C GLY A 297 27.52 -31.17 -12.47
N PRO A 298 27.52 -32.19 -13.34
CA PRO A 298 27.12 -33.52 -12.95
C PRO A 298 28.08 -34.12 -11.92
N LYS A 299 27.53 -34.88 -10.98
CA LYS A 299 28.30 -35.71 -10.05
C LYS A 299 29.17 -36.74 -10.80
N PRO A 300 30.22 -37.26 -10.15
CA PRO A 300 30.94 -38.45 -10.62
C PRO A 300 30.00 -39.66 -10.87
N GLY A 301 30.36 -40.49 -11.86
CA GLY A 301 29.55 -41.62 -12.30
C GLY A 301 29.49 -42.78 -11.29
N ASP A 302 30.44 -42.85 -10.36
CA ASP A 302 30.62 -43.88 -9.34
C ASP A 302 29.78 -43.66 -8.06
N MET A 303 28.81 -42.74 -8.09
CA MET A 303 27.92 -42.42 -6.97
C MET A 303 26.44 -42.67 -7.29
N PRO A 304 26.02 -43.91 -7.61
CA PRO A 304 24.64 -44.23 -8.02
C PRO A 304 23.59 -44.02 -6.92
N GLU A 305 24.00 -43.88 -5.68
CA GLU A 305 23.16 -43.63 -4.50
C GLU A 305 22.63 -42.18 -4.45
N LEU A 306 23.31 -41.24 -5.10
CA LEU A 306 22.89 -39.86 -5.16
C LEU A 306 21.80 -39.64 -6.21
N ARG A 307 20.80 -38.84 -5.87
CA ARG A 307 19.71 -38.42 -6.78
C ARG A 307 19.92 -36.97 -7.16
N GLU A 308 19.76 -36.67 -8.44
CA GLU A 308 20.00 -35.34 -9.00
C GLU A 308 18.69 -34.60 -9.26
N THR A 309 18.69 -33.31 -8.95
CA THR A 309 17.65 -32.35 -9.33
C THR A 309 18.32 -31.19 -10.03
N ARG A 310 17.87 -30.85 -11.25
CA ARG A 310 18.41 -29.71 -12.00
C ARG A 310 17.74 -28.44 -11.48
N VAL A 311 18.54 -27.47 -11.07
CA VAL A 311 18.04 -26.28 -10.35
C VAL A 311 18.07 -25.06 -11.27
N ALA A 312 19.23 -24.79 -11.86
CA ALA A 312 19.42 -23.62 -12.71
C ALA A 312 20.47 -23.88 -13.79
N LEU A 313 20.48 -23.06 -14.84
CA LEU A 313 21.62 -22.92 -15.75
C LEU A 313 22.45 -21.71 -15.31
N SER A 314 23.72 -21.96 -15.03
CA SER A 314 24.72 -20.96 -14.68
C SER A 314 25.56 -20.58 -15.89
N VAL A 315 25.76 -19.28 -16.09
CA VAL A 315 26.66 -18.74 -17.11
C VAL A 315 27.91 -18.23 -16.41
N PHE A 316 29.07 -18.67 -16.89
CA PHE A 316 30.37 -18.26 -16.36
C PHE A 316 31.07 -17.37 -17.37
N ALA A 317 32.12 -16.69 -16.94
CA ALA A 317 32.93 -15.87 -17.82
C ALA A 317 34.40 -15.91 -17.40
N LEU A 318 35.27 -15.66 -18.37
CA LEU A 318 36.65 -15.30 -18.10
C LEU A 318 36.72 -13.85 -17.65
N VAL A 319 37.55 -13.61 -16.65
CA VAL A 319 37.82 -12.27 -16.12
C VAL A 319 39.31 -11.99 -16.19
N VAL A 320 39.68 -10.77 -16.54
CA VAL A 320 41.05 -10.28 -16.48
C VAL A 320 41.14 -9.06 -15.59
N ASN A 321 42.33 -8.79 -15.05
CA ASN A 321 42.60 -7.51 -14.43
C ASN A 321 42.38 -6.37 -15.44
N ASP A 322 41.82 -5.24 -15.00
CA ASP A 322 41.54 -4.10 -15.90
C ASP A 322 42.79 -3.57 -16.62
N ASP A 323 43.99 -3.70 -16.04
CA ASP A 323 45.23 -3.27 -16.65
C ASP A 323 45.64 -4.10 -17.87
N VAL A 324 45.03 -5.26 -18.12
CA VAL A 324 45.34 -6.10 -19.29
C VAL A 324 44.97 -5.42 -20.60
N GLY A 325 43.83 -4.72 -20.64
CA GLY A 325 43.38 -3.97 -21.82
C GLY A 325 42.76 -4.80 -22.96
N VAL A 326 42.50 -6.09 -22.75
CA VAL A 326 41.84 -6.99 -23.73
C VAL A 326 40.34 -7.11 -23.40
N ARG A 327 39.49 -7.29 -24.42
CA ARG A 327 38.03 -7.42 -24.27
C ARG A 327 37.45 -8.72 -24.81
N ASP A 328 38.17 -9.39 -25.70
CA ASP A 328 37.76 -10.61 -26.36
C ASP A 328 38.98 -11.53 -26.50
N LEU A 329 38.77 -12.82 -26.33
CA LEU A 329 39.78 -13.84 -26.60
C LEU A 329 39.17 -14.93 -27.46
N SER A 330 39.94 -15.49 -28.39
CA SER A 330 39.54 -16.75 -29.00
C SER A 330 39.71 -17.89 -28.00
N THR A 331 38.93 -18.96 -28.14
CA THR A 331 39.11 -20.19 -27.36
C THR A 331 40.53 -20.76 -27.54
N ALA A 332 41.14 -20.56 -28.72
CA ALA A 332 42.52 -20.95 -28.97
C ALA A 332 43.52 -20.15 -28.12
N ASP A 333 43.31 -18.84 -27.95
CA ASP A 333 44.15 -17.99 -27.10
C ASP A 333 44.01 -18.34 -25.62
N VAL A 334 42.78 -18.58 -25.15
CA VAL A 334 42.53 -19.05 -23.79
C VAL A 334 43.28 -20.36 -23.54
N ARG A 335 43.21 -21.33 -24.46
CA ARG A 335 43.99 -22.56 -24.37
C ARG A 335 45.50 -22.29 -24.40
N GLY A 336 45.95 -21.31 -25.16
CA GLY A 336 47.36 -20.88 -25.21
C GLY A 336 47.86 -20.31 -23.88
N LEU A 337 47.05 -19.47 -23.22
CA LEU A 337 47.32 -18.90 -21.89
C LEU A 337 47.39 -19.99 -20.83
N TYR A 338 46.36 -20.84 -20.74
CA TYR A 338 46.28 -21.91 -19.74
C TYR A 338 47.21 -23.10 -20.00
N GLN A 339 47.95 -23.10 -21.11
CA GLN A 339 49.05 -24.04 -21.41
C GLN A 339 50.43 -23.38 -21.28
N GLY A 340 50.50 -22.10 -20.90
CA GLY A 340 51.75 -21.35 -20.77
C GLY A 340 52.48 -21.12 -22.09
N ARG A 341 51.81 -21.26 -23.24
CA ARG A 341 52.34 -20.91 -24.56
C ARG A 341 52.32 -19.41 -24.78
N ILE A 342 51.30 -18.75 -24.24
CA ILE A 342 51.17 -17.29 -24.19
C ILE A 342 51.45 -16.86 -22.75
N ARG A 343 52.43 -15.98 -22.58
CA ARG A 343 52.95 -15.57 -21.25
C ARG A 343 52.95 -14.05 -21.04
N ASP A 344 52.61 -13.30 -22.08
CA ASP A 344 52.57 -11.85 -22.07
C ASP A 344 51.35 -11.39 -22.88
N TRP A 345 50.56 -10.48 -22.31
CA TRP A 345 49.33 -9.96 -22.89
C TRP A 345 49.53 -9.13 -24.15
N ALA A 346 50.72 -8.57 -24.39
CA ALA A 346 51.05 -7.87 -25.62
C ALA A 346 50.91 -8.77 -26.86
N ARG A 347 51.05 -10.09 -26.71
CA ARG A 347 50.82 -11.06 -27.80
C ARG A 347 49.35 -11.14 -28.25
N LEU A 348 48.44 -10.64 -27.41
CA LEU A 348 46.99 -10.65 -27.61
C LEU A 348 46.44 -9.22 -27.76
N GLY A 349 47.30 -8.24 -28.05
CA GLY A 349 46.91 -6.84 -28.20
C GLY A 349 46.64 -6.10 -26.89
N GLY A 350 46.96 -6.70 -25.75
CA GLY A 350 46.90 -6.05 -24.43
C GLY A 350 48.16 -5.24 -24.10
N ARG A 351 48.23 -4.72 -22.87
CA ARG A 351 49.44 -4.11 -22.31
C ARG A 351 50.52 -5.17 -22.10
N SER A 352 51.80 -4.81 -22.21
CA SER A 352 52.89 -5.74 -21.90
C SER A 352 52.93 -5.99 -20.39
N LEU A 353 52.30 -7.10 -20.00
CA LEU A 353 52.16 -7.57 -18.63
C LEU A 353 52.34 -9.08 -18.63
N PRO A 354 53.04 -9.65 -17.63
CA PRO A 354 53.11 -11.10 -17.47
C PRO A 354 51.72 -11.67 -17.22
N VAL A 355 51.46 -12.86 -17.74
CA VAL A 355 50.21 -13.59 -17.47
C VAL A 355 50.30 -14.23 -16.09
N HIS A 356 49.31 -13.96 -15.23
CA HIS A 356 49.11 -14.67 -13.97
C HIS A 356 47.79 -15.46 -14.04
N LEU A 357 47.85 -16.78 -13.96
CA LEU A 357 46.66 -17.63 -13.96
C LEU A 357 46.15 -17.78 -12.52
N VAL A 358 44.99 -17.20 -12.23
CA VAL A 358 44.30 -17.34 -10.95
C VAL A 358 43.18 -18.35 -11.14
N SER A 359 43.36 -19.54 -10.58
CA SER A 359 42.44 -20.66 -10.75
C SER A 359 41.85 -21.09 -9.41
N ARG A 360 40.96 -22.07 -9.45
CA ARG A 360 40.39 -22.71 -8.27
C ARG A 360 41.08 -24.03 -7.96
N ASP A 361 40.90 -24.51 -6.73
CA ASP A 361 41.33 -25.84 -6.30
C ASP A 361 40.62 -26.97 -7.08
N ALA A 362 40.96 -28.22 -6.77
CA ALA A 362 40.37 -29.38 -7.43
C ALA A 362 38.90 -29.64 -7.06
N ASN A 363 38.39 -29.01 -6.00
CA ASN A 363 37.02 -29.20 -5.52
C ASN A 363 36.00 -28.31 -6.24
N SER A 364 36.47 -27.28 -6.95
CA SER A 364 35.62 -26.35 -7.71
C SER A 364 34.91 -27.01 -8.90
N GLY A 365 33.58 -26.91 -8.92
CA GLY A 365 32.77 -27.25 -10.10
C GLY A 365 33.01 -26.25 -11.24
N THR A 366 33.05 -24.95 -10.95
CA THR A 366 33.40 -23.88 -11.92
C THR A 366 34.67 -24.18 -12.72
N ARG A 367 35.72 -24.71 -12.06
CA ARG A 367 36.96 -25.18 -12.69
C ARG A 367 36.73 -26.34 -13.63
N GLN A 368 35.99 -27.35 -13.19
CA GLN A 368 35.71 -28.54 -14.00
C GLN A 368 34.89 -28.18 -15.24
N VAL A 369 33.93 -27.27 -15.11
CA VAL A 369 33.20 -26.71 -16.25
C VAL A 369 34.15 -26.01 -17.21
N PHE A 370 35.02 -25.14 -16.71
CA PHE A 370 36.00 -24.43 -17.54
C PHE A 370 36.88 -25.39 -18.34
N GLN A 371 37.39 -26.42 -17.66
CA GLN A 371 38.23 -27.45 -18.27
C GLN A 371 37.48 -28.24 -19.34
N ARG A 372 36.23 -28.63 -19.10
CA ARG A 372 35.41 -29.43 -20.02
C ARG A 372 34.90 -28.60 -21.20
N ARG A 373 34.36 -27.42 -20.94
CA ARG A 373 33.63 -26.60 -21.92
C ARG A 373 34.54 -25.68 -22.73
N VAL A 374 35.65 -25.19 -22.16
CA VAL A 374 36.53 -24.21 -22.81
C VAL A 374 37.89 -24.83 -23.14
N LEU A 375 38.60 -25.37 -22.14
CA LEU A 375 39.97 -25.86 -22.36
C LEU A 375 40.03 -27.18 -23.12
N GLY A 376 39.01 -28.04 -22.97
CA GLY A 376 38.98 -29.42 -23.48
C GLY A 376 39.95 -30.38 -22.77
N ARG A 377 40.56 -29.96 -21.66
CA ARG A 377 41.54 -30.73 -20.86
C ARG A 377 41.76 -30.09 -19.49
N GLY A 378 42.47 -30.82 -18.63
CA GLY A 378 42.96 -30.30 -17.36
C GLY A 378 43.93 -29.14 -17.52
N GLU A 379 43.92 -28.27 -16.52
CA GLU A 379 44.88 -27.18 -16.36
C GLU A 379 46.29 -27.69 -16.01
N MET A 380 47.25 -26.78 -16.10
CA MET A 380 48.61 -27.02 -15.64
C MET A 380 48.70 -27.20 -14.13
N ALA A 381 49.78 -27.82 -13.66
CA ALA A 381 50.10 -27.92 -12.24
C ALA A 381 50.16 -26.52 -11.58
N ASN A 382 49.80 -26.47 -10.30
CA ASN A 382 50.02 -25.28 -9.48
C ASN A 382 51.50 -24.92 -9.49
N SER A 383 51.82 -23.64 -9.72
CA SER A 383 53.19 -23.16 -9.84
C SER A 383 53.50 -21.96 -8.95
N SER A 384 52.56 -21.55 -8.10
CA SER A 384 52.69 -20.42 -7.20
C SER A 384 51.72 -20.54 -6.04
N VAL A 385 52.20 -20.40 -4.81
CA VAL A 385 51.35 -20.32 -3.62
C VAL A 385 50.79 -18.89 -3.43
N ASP A 386 51.57 -17.85 -3.74
CA ASP A 386 51.18 -16.45 -3.52
C ASP A 386 50.54 -15.76 -4.75
N CYS A 387 50.43 -16.51 -5.86
CA CYS A 387 50.03 -16.10 -7.21
C CYS A 387 50.93 -15.06 -7.90
N VAL A 388 52.04 -14.66 -7.28
CA VAL A 388 52.93 -13.62 -7.81
C VAL A 388 54.23 -14.28 -8.28
N HIS A 389 54.85 -15.07 -7.42
CA HIS A 389 56.15 -15.68 -7.65
C HIS A 389 55.99 -17.15 -8.04
N LYS A 390 56.82 -17.61 -8.98
CA LYS A 390 56.87 -19.03 -9.35
C LYS A 390 57.61 -19.81 -8.26
N ASP A 391 57.00 -20.87 -7.77
CA ASP A 391 57.60 -21.78 -6.77
C ASP A 391 58.77 -22.58 -7.38
N TYR A 392 58.78 -22.76 -8.70
CA TYR A 392 59.86 -23.43 -9.42
C TYR A 392 60.16 -22.76 -10.78
N PRO A 393 61.46 -22.60 -11.16
CA PRO A 393 61.84 -21.86 -12.37
C PRO A 393 61.34 -22.47 -13.69
N SER A 394 61.10 -23.78 -13.72
CA SER A 394 60.64 -24.48 -14.93
C SER A 394 59.17 -24.22 -15.26
N ALA A 395 58.40 -23.59 -14.35
CA ALA A 395 57.02 -23.20 -14.62
C ALA A 395 56.97 -22.18 -15.78
N PRO A 396 56.20 -22.42 -16.85
CA PRO A 396 56.14 -21.49 -17.96
C PRO A 396 55.44 -20.18 -17.58
N VAL A 397 54.43 -20.27 -16.71
CA VAL A 397 53.59 -19.16 -16.25
C VAL A 397 53.29 -19.32 -14.76
N THR A 398 53.00 -18.22 -14.07
CA THR A 398 52.53 -18.25 -12.68
C THR A 398 51.08 -18.71 -12.66
N ARG A 399 50.79 -19.79 -11.92
CA ARG A 399 49.44 -20.30 -11.69
C ARG A 399 49.28 -20.59 -10.21
N CYS A 400 48.24 -20.02 -9.60
CA CYS A 400 47.83 -20.34 -8.24
C CYS A 400 46.41 -20.93 -8.21
N GLU A 401 46.08 -21.59 -7.10
CA GLU A 401 44.76 -22.13 -6.82
C GLU A 401 44.18 -21.46 -5.56
N LEU A 402 42.89 -21.12 -5.61
CA LEU A 402 42.14 -20.47 -4.53
C LEU A 402 40.85 -21.24 -4.24
N ASP A 403 40.30 -21.04 -3.05
CA ASP A 403 39.25 -21.90 -2.51
C ASP A 403 37.84 -21.42 -2.88
N SER A 404 37.67 -20.14 -3.25
CA SER A 404 36.35 -19.56 -3.58
C SER A 404 36.35 -18.64 -4.80
N THR A 405 35.17 -18.42 -5.39
CA THR A 405 34.98 -17.45 -6.49
C THR A 405 35.39 -16.05 -6.04
N ASP A 406 34.99 -15.64 -4.84
CA ASP A 406 35.31 -14.31 -4.30
C ASP A 406 36.82 -14.09 -4.19
N GLN A 407 37.58 -15.11 -3.77
CA GLN A 407 39.03 -15.05 -3.72
C GLN A 407 39.64 -14.89 -5.12
N VAL A 408 39.13 -15.60 -6.13
CA VAL A 408 39.58 -15.45 -7.53
C VAL A 408 39.31 -14.04 -8.04
N LEU A 409 38.09 -13.53 -7.88
CA LEU A 409 37.73 -12.17 -8.31
C LEU A 409 38.60 -11.11 -7.63
N ALA A 410 38.77 -11.20 -6.31
CA ALA A 410 39.59 -10.26 -5.54
C ALA A 410 41.07 -10.32 -5.99
N LYS A 411 41.59 -11.53 -6.22
CA LYS A 411 42.98 -11.70 -6.63
C LYS A 411 43.22 -11.21 -8.07
N VAL A 412 42.29 -11.46 -9.00
CA VAL A 412 42.36 -10.93 -10.36
C VAL A 412 42.28 -9.41 -10.34
N ALA A 413 41.42 -8.81 -9.51
CA ALA A 413 41.31 -7.36 -9.38
C ALA A 413 42.61 -6.70 -8.87
N GLY A 414 43.32 -7.36 -7.95
CA GLY A 414 44.52 -6.81 -7.30
C GLY A 414 45.85 -7.14 -7.98
N LEU A 415 45.86 -7.98 -9.02
CA LEU A 415 47.09 -8.46 -9.65
C LEU A 415 47.14 -8.09 -11.14
N PRO A 416 47.96 -7.09 -11.54
CA PRO A 416 48.15 -6.75 -12.94
C PRO A 416 48.56 -7.97 -13.78
N GLY A 417 47.90 -8.14 -14.92
CA GLY A 417 48.15 -9.28 -15.80
C GLY A 417 47.45 -10.59 -15.38
N ALA A 418 46.66 -10.58 -14.31
CA ALA A 418 45.89 -11.75 -13.90
C ALA A 418 44.70 -12.06 -14.82
N VAL A 419 44.45 -13.35 -15.00
CA VAL A 419 43.23 -13.92 -15.59
C VAL A 419 42.69 -15.01 -14.69
N GLY A 420 41.38 -15.05 -14.54
CA GLY A 420 40.66 -16.11 -13.87
C GLY A 420 39.29 -16.31 -14.50
N TYR A 421 38.38 -16.92 -13.75
CA TYR A 421 37.02 -17.17 -14.18
C TYR A 421 36.06 -17.09 -12.99
N SER A 422 34.80 -16.80 -13.28
CA SER A 422 33.75 -16.61 -12.28
C SER A 422 32.38 -16.78 -12.93
N GLU A 423 31.36 -16.96 -12.10
CA GLU A 423 29.97 -16.78 -12.47
C GLU A 423 29.76 -15.36 -13.00
N LEU A 424 28.99 -15.22 -14.08
CA LEU A 424 28.86 -13.96 -14.82
C LEU A 424 28.36 -12.81 -13.94
N ASN A 425 27.30 -13.04 -13.16
CA ASN A 425 26.70 -11.98 -12.34
C ASN A 425 27.66 -11.49 -11.24
N LEU A 426 28.45 -12.39 -10.64
CA LEU A 426 29.47 -12.02 -9.66
C LEU A 426 30.60 -11.22 -10.32
N ALA A 427 31.05 -11.66 -11.49
CA ALA A 427 32.08 -10.97 -12.27
C ALA A 427 31.65 -9.56 -12.70
N LEU A 428 30.39 -9.37 -13.10
CA LEU A 428 29.84 -8.06 -13.49
C LEU A 428 29.72 -7.08 -12.30
N ARG A 429 29.59 -7.59 -11.07
CA ARG A 429 29.52 -6.76 -9.85
C ARG A 429 30.91 -6.45 -9.27
N ALA A 430 31.93 -7.24 -9.64
CA ALA A 430 33.30 -7.05 -9.17
C ALA A 430 33.96 -5.82 -9.81
N LYS A 431 34.76 -5.10 -9.01
CA LYS A 431 35.53 -3.93 -9.46
C LYS A 431 36.98 -4.33 -9.74
N GLY A 432 37.63 -3.63 -10.67
CA GLY A 432 39.03 -3.87 -11.04
C GLY A 432 39.23 -5.11 -11.92
N VAL A 433 38.14 -5.75 -12.34
CA VAL A 433 38.14 -6.86 -13.29
C VAL A 433 37.31 -6.51 -14.51
N ARG A 434 37.66 -7.15 -15.62
CA ARG A 434 36.96 -7.06 -16.89
C ARG A 434 36.51 -8.42 -17.34
N VAL A 435 35.21 -8.55 -17.57
CA VAL A 435 34.61 -9.71 -18.22
C VAL A 435 35.01 -9.75 -19.69
N LEU A 436 35.46 -10.92 -20.17
CA LEU A 436 35.86 -11.13 -21.56
C LEU A 436 34.76 -11.80 -22.39
N SER A 437 34.63 -11.36 -23.63
CA SER A 437 33.99 -12.15 -24.69
C SER A 437 34.87 -13.33 -25.07
N LEU A 438 34.22 -14.40 -25.56
CA LEU A 438 34.89 -15.60 -26.04
C LEU A 438 34.46 -15.85 -27.48
N ASP A 439 35.43 -15.93 -28.40
CA ASP A 439 35.21 -16.09 -29.84
C ASP A 439 34.26 -15.01 -30.41
N GLY A 440 34.36 -13.77 -29.92
CA GLY A 440 33.48 -12.65 -30.28
C GLY A 440 32.11 -12.67 -29.61
N GLY A 441 31.74 -13.74 -28.92
CA GLY A 441 30.49 -13.88 -28.19
C GLY A 441 30.59 -13.35 -26.76
N ALA A 442 29.76 -12.37 -26.41
CA ALA A 442 29.66 -11.89 -25.04
C ALA A 442 28.89 -12.90 -24.15
N PRO A 443 29.32 -13.12 -22.90
CA PRO A 443 28.54 -13.91 -21.95
C PRO A 443 27.24 -13.17 -21.61
N SER A 444 26.09 -13.83 -21.77
CA SER A 444 24.78 -13.23 -21.51
C SER A 444 23.76 -14.31 -21.15
N VAL A 445 23.19 -14.19 -19.96
CA VAL A 445 22.11 -15.05 -19.46
C VAL A 445 20.87 -14.89 -20.34
N ASP A 446 20.46 -13.64 -20.59
CA ASP A 446 19.29 -13.30 -21.41
C ASP A 446 19.42 -13.81 -22.86
N ALA A 447 20.60 -13.69 -23.47
CA ALA A 447 20.81 -14.18 -24.83
C ALA A 447 20.79 -15.72 -24.89
N ILE A 448 21.34 -16.40 -23.87
CA ILE A 448 21.30 -17.87 -23.78
C ILE A 448 19.87 -18.36 -23.56
N GLU A 449 19.14 -17.75 -22.62
CA GLU A 449 17.78 -18.13 -22.27
C GLU A 449 16.84 -18.10 -23.48
N HIS A 450 17.00 -17.08 -24.32
CA HIS A 450 16.19 -16.87 -25.52
C HIS A 450 16.79 -17.51 -26.78
N GLY A 451 17.80 -18.38 -26.65
CA GLY A 451 18.40 -19.11 -27.79
C GLY A 451 19.16 -18.22 -28.80
N ARG A 452 19.51 -16.99 -28.41
CA ARG A 452 20.26 -16.02 -29.24
C ARG A 452 21.77 -16.19 -29.14
N SER A 453 22.27 -16.98 -28.18
CA SER A 453 23.71 -17.20 -27.96
C SER A 453 24.04 -18.66 -27.66
N GLY A 454 25.08 -19.17 -28.34
CA GLY A 454 25.69 -20.48 -28.09
C GLY A 454 26.89 -20.45 -27.15
N TYR A 455 27.08 -19.36 -26.39
CA TYR A 455 28.26 -19.14 -25.54
C TYR A 455 28.59 -20.40 -24.70
N PRO A 456 29.82 -20.93 -24.81
CA PRO A 456 30.10 -22.31 -24.42
C PRO A 456 30.33 -22.48 -22.92
N TYR A 457 30.73 -21.42 -22.21
CA TYR A 457 31.09 -21.50 -20.80
C TYR A 457 29.85 -21.34 -19.90
N ARG A 458 29.04 -22.40 -19.88
CA ARG A 458 27.81 -22.52 -19.11
C ARG A 458 27.63 -23.96 -18.63
N GLU A 459 26.94 -24.15 -17.52
CA GLU A 459 26.60 -25.48 -17.01
C GLU A 459 25.33 -25.46 -16.16
N ILE A 460 24.71 -26.63 -16.03
CA ILE A 460 23.58 -26.83 -15.12
C ILE A 460 24.11 -26.93 -13.69
N GLU A 461 23.46 -26.19 -12.79
CA GLU A 461 23.53 -26.34 -11.36
C GLU A 461 22.60 -27.48 -10.91
N TYR A 462 23.16 -28.45 -10.21
CA TYR A 462 22.46 -29.61 -9.69
C TYR A 462 22.37 -29.55 -8.17
N ALA A 463 21.21 -29.88 -7.62
CA ALA A 463 21.06 -30.26 -6.23
C ALA A 463 21.05 -31.78 -6.12
N TYR A 464 21.79 -32.31 -5.16
CA TYR A 464 21.92 -33.73 -4.90
C TYR A 464 21.42 -34.08 -3.51
N THR A 465 20.68 -35.18 -3.44
CA THR A 465 20.30 -35.84 -2.19
C THR A 465 20.85 -37.26 -2.18
N TYR A 466 21.07 -37.82 -0.99
CA TYR A 466 21.36 -39.24 -0.87
C TYR A 466 20.04 -40.03 -0.86
N GLY A 467 19.82 -40.85 -1.87
CA GLY A 467 18.52 -41.48 -2.11
C GLY A 467 17.39 -40.45 -2.30
N SER A 468 16.16 -40.88 -2.05
CA SER A 468 14.98 -40.03 -2.09
C SER A 468 14.59 -39.64 -0.66
N PRO A 469 14.69 -38.35 -0.28
CA PRO A 469 14.21 -37.90 1.02
C PRO A 469 12.67 -38.07 1.13
N PRO A 470 12.12 -38.22 2.35
CA PRO A 470 10.68 -38.25 2.57
C PRO A 470 9.99 -37.01 2.00
N ALA A 471 8.75 -37.15 1.50
CA ALA A 471 8.03 -36.05 0.86
C ALA A 471 7.73 -34.90 1.83
N ASP A 472 7.55 -35.24 3.11
CA ASP A 472 7.31 -34.38 4.28
C ASP A 472 8.62 -33.98 4.99
N SER A 473 9.75 -34.00 4.30
CA SER A 473 11.02 -33.54 4.86
C SER A 473 11.38 -32.14 4.40
N LEU A 474 12.08 -31.39 5.26
CA LEU A 474 12.64 -30.08 4.92
C LEU A 474 13.51 -30.11 3.66
N ALA A 475 14.27 -31.20 3.42
CA ALA A 475 15.03 -31.35 2.18
C ALA A 475 14.14 -31.37 0.93
N SER A 476 13.06 -32.16 0.93
CA SER A 476 12.11 -32.23 -0.19
C SER A 476 11.36 -30.91 -0.39
N SER A 477 10.97 -30.26 0.71
CA SER A 477 10.31 -28.97 0.67
C SER A 477 11.22 -27.86 0.13
N PHE A 478 12.47 -27.78 0.60
CA PHE A 478 13.44 -26.81 0.14
C PHE A 478 13.74 -26.94 -1.36
N LEU A 479 13.89 -28.18 -1.87
CA LEU A 479 14.03 -28.43 -3.31
C LEU A 479 12.78 -28.04 -4.11
N THR A 480 11.60 -28.24 -3.53
CA THR A 480 10.32 -27.81 -4.14
C THR A 480 10.21 -26.28 -4.18
N TYR A 481 10.65 -25.60 -3.12
CA TYR A 481 10.68 -24.15 -3.03
C TYR A 481 11.61 -23.55 -4.09
N LEU A 482 12.80 -24.11 -4.29
CA LEU A 482 13.71 -23.73 -5.39
C LEU A 482 13.09 -23.90 -6.78
N SER A 483 12.19 -24.87 -6.92
CA SER A 483 11.56 -25.22 -8.19
C SER A 483 10.30 -24.39 -8.48
N ARG A 484 9.86 -23.50 -7.58
CA ARG A 484 8.59 -22.74 -7.69
C ARG A 484 8.73 -21.28 -7.25
N GLY A 485 7.79 -20.43 -7.67
CA GLY A 485 7.51 -19.10 -7.09
C GLY A 485 8.75 -18.26 -6.74
N ASN A 486 8.91 -18.00 -5.44
CA ASN A 486 9.96 -17.15 -4.87
C ASN A 486 11.37 -17.71 -5.13
N GLY A 487 11.60 -19.01 -4.96
CA GLY A 487 12.90 -19.64 -5.21
C GLY A 487 13.39 -19.41 -6.65
N GLN A 488 12.52 -19.55 -7.64
CA GLN A 488 12.85 -19.24 -9.04
C GLN A 488 13.18 -17.76 -9.27
N SER A 489 12.47 -16.87 -8.56
CA SER A 489 12.69 -15.42 -8.65
C SER A 489 14.05 -15.03 -8.07
N ILE A 490 14.46 -15.64 -6.96
CA ILE A 490 15.79 -15.45 -6.37
C ILE A 490 16.88 -15.96 -7.31
N ILE A 491 16.74 -17.18 -7.86
CA ILE A 491 17.67 -17.74 -8.86
C ILE A 491 17.88 -16.76 -10.03
N ARG A 492 16.79 -16.19 -10.56
CA ARG A 492 16.84 -15.22 -11.66
C ARG A 492 17.49 -13.89 -11.25
N THR A 493 17.21 -13.41 -10.04
CA THR A 493 17.78 -12.16 -9.49
C THR A 493 19.30 -12.24 -9.35
N HIS A 494 19.83 -13.43 -9.07
CA HIS A 494 21.27 -13.69 -9.05
C HIS A 494 21.87 -14.04 -10.42
N GLY A 495 21.09 -13.92 -11.51
CA GLY A 495 21.60 -14.04 -12.87
C GLY A 495 21.78 -15.48 -13.36
N HIS A 496 20.94 -16.40 -12.89
CA HIS A 496 20.87 -17.77 -13.39
C HIS A 496 19.51 -18.01 -14.08
N VAL A 497 19.42 -18.99 -14.98
CA VAL A 497 18.15 -19.37 -15.61
C VAL A 497 17.53 -20.52 -14.83
N PRO A 498 16.38 -20.38 -14.15
CA PRO A 498 15.79 -21.47 -13.38
C PRO A 498 15.33 -22.62 -14.31
N CYS A 499 15.71 -23.86 -13.99
CA CYS A 499 15.40 -25.02 -14.85
C CYS A 499 13.91 -25.38 -14.89
N TRP A 500 13.12 -24.97 -13.90
CA TRP A 500 11.70 -25.29 -13.77
C TRP A 500 10.76 -24.22 -14.37
N THR A 501 11.25 -23.52 -15.39
CA THR A 501 10.47 -22.57 -16.22
C THR A 501 10.27 -23.14 -17.62
N PRO A 502 9.28 -22.69 -18.41
CA PRO A 502 9.06 -23.19 -19.77
C PRO A 502 10.30 -23.12 -20.67
N GLU A 503 11.08 -22.04 -20.56
CA GLU A 503 12.35 -21.82 -21.26
C GLU A 503 13.47 -22.66 -20.65
N GLY A 504 13.62 -22.59 -19.31
CA GLY A 504 14.66 -23.32 -18.58
C GLY A 504 14.60 -24.83 -18.74
N MET A 505 13.40 -25.42 -18.80
CA MET A 505 13.23 -26.87 -19.00
C MET A 505 13.85 -27.34 -20.31
N LYS A 506 13.84 -26.52 -21.36
CA LYS A 506 14.47 -26.86 -22.65
C LYS A 506 15.99 -26.76 -22.59
N LEU A 507 16.51 -25.84 -21.77
CA LEU A 507 17.94 -25.60 -21.62
C LEU A 507 18.60 -26.59 -20.66
N CYS A 508 17.84 -27.09 -19.69
CA CYS A 508 18.28 -28.08 -18.70
C CYS A 508 17.87 -29.52 -19.04
N ALA A 509 17.25 -29.75 -20.22
CA ALA A 509 16.77 -31.05 -20.68
C ALA A 509 17.89 -32.09 -20.78
#